data_AF-A0AAU5YAQ3-F1
#
_entry.id   AF-A0AAU5YAQ3-F1
#
_cell.length_a   1.000
_cell.length_b   1.000
_cell.length_c   1.000
_cell.angle_alpha   90.00
_cell.angle_beta   90.00
_cell.angle_gamma   90.00
#
_symmetry.space_group_name_H-M   'P 1'
#
loop_
_entity.id
_entity.type
_entity.pdbx_description
1 polymer ?
#
loop_
_entity_poly.entity_id
_entity_poly.type
_entity_poly.pdbx_seq_one_letter_code
_entity_poly.pdbx_strand_id
1 'polypeptide(L)'
;MRSDVDAALEALRAMVAIADATVGRTTEQLTLTQFRALRVVADRTPVTMGKVAQELALNPSSVTRACARLVALDLLEKAANPLNRRETLLAPTPAGRQLVERVDHDRRQVLTAVLRHLDADARDAAIATFVRFAAAVKAYETDSRSLLRGAN
;
A
#
# COMPACT_ATOMS: atom_id res chain seq x y z
N MET A 1 25.29 -22.20 2.21
CA MET A 1 24.22 -22.22 1.20
C MET A 1 23.19 -21.20 1.68
N ARG A 2 23.12 -20.03 1.04
CA ARG A 2 22.11 -19.02 1.38
C ARG A 2 20.75 -19.64 1.05
N SER A 3 19.85 -19.75 2.02
CA SER A 3 18.56 -20.38 1.76
C SER A 3 17.78 -19.53 0.77
N ASP A 4 16.89 -20.12 -0.04
CA ASP A 4 16.03 -19.36 -0.96
C ASP A 4 15.24 -18.26 -0.21
N VAL A 5 14.94 -18.51 1.07
CA VAL A 5 14.31 -17.56 1.99
C VAL A 5 15.20 -16.35 2.27
N ASP A 6 16.51 -16.53 2.47
CA ASP A 6 17.43 -15.41 2.73
C ASP A 6 17.54 -14.47 1.52
N ALA A 7 17.56 -15.02 0.30
CA ALA A 7 17.54 -14.23 -0.92
C ALA A 7 16.23 -13.47 -1.08
N ALA A 8 15.10 -14.11 -0.79
CA ALA A 8 13.79 -13.45 -0.79
C ALA A 8 13.69 -12.32 0.25
N LEU A 9 14.27 -12.52 1.45
CA LEU A 9 14.31 -11.50 2.49
C LEU A 9 15.17 -10.29 2.08
N GLU A 10 16.27 -10.50 1.38
CA GLU A 10 17.09 -9.41 0.85
C GLU A 10 16.33 -8.60 -0.22
N ALA A 11 15.66 -9.28 -1.14
CA ALA A 11 14.81 -8.62 -2.12
C ALA A 11 13.68 -7.82 -1.46
N LEU A 12 13.03 -8.37 -0.42
CA LEU A 12 12.00 -7.68 0.35
C LEU A 12 12.54 -6.41 1.01
N ARG A 13 13.72 -6.46 1.63
CA ARG A 13 14.35 -5.27 2.25
C ARG A 13 14.66 -4.20 1.21
N ALA A 14 15.15 -4.57 0.03
CA ALA A 14 15.39 -3.63 -1.06
C ALA A 14 14.09 -2.95 -1.53
N MET A 15 12.99 -3.70 -1.65
CA MET A 15 11.67 -3.14 -2.00
C MET A 15 11.15 -2.18 -0.93
N VAL A 16 11.31 -2.51 0.35
CA VAL A 16 10.92 -1.63 1.47
C VAL A 16 11.75 -0.35 1.46
N ALA A 17 13.07 -0.44 1.24
CA ALA A 17 13.93 0.74 1.16
C ALA A 17 13.52 1.69 0.01
N ILE A 18 13.11 1.15 -1.14
CA ILE A 18 12.55 1.95 -2.26
C ILE A 18 11.25 2.64 -1.81
N ALA A 19 10.35 1.92 -1.15
CA ALA A 19 9.10 2.49 -0.66
C ALA A 19 9.35 3.62 0.36
N ASP A 20 10.21 3.39 1.34
CA ASP A 20 10.55 4.38 2.37
C ASP A 20 11.20 5.63 1.78
N ALA A 21 12.16 5.47 0.86
CA ALA A 21 12.83 6.59 0.21
C ALA A 21 11.86 7.47 -0.58
N THR A 22 10.86 6.87 -1.23
CA THR A 22 9.87 7.60 -2.02
C THR A 22 8.85 8.31 -1.13
N VAL A 23 8.31 7.63 -0.11
CA VAL A 23 7.38 8.25 0.84
C VAL A 23 8.05 9.38 1.63
N GLY A 24 9.26 9.17 2.17
CA GLY A 24 9.95 10.18 2.97
C GLY A 24 10.34 11.44 2.18
N ARG A 25 10.62 11.32 0.88
CA ARG A 25 10.96 12.47 0.02
C ARG A 25 9.75 13.29 -0.42
N THR A 26 8.63 12.63 -0.74
CA THR A 26 7.44 13.30 -1.27
C THR A 26 6.48 13.73 -0.16
N THR A 27 6.55 13.07 1.00
CA THR A 27 5.65 13.28 2.12
C THR A 27 6.46 13.72 3.34
N GLU A 28 6.82 15.01 3.43
CA GLU A 28 7.53 15.56 4.59
C GLU A 28 6.77 15.35 5.92
N GLN A 29 5.49 14.93 5.85
CA GLN A 29 4.57 14.87 6.99
C GLN A 29 3.89 13.51 7.20
N LEU A 30 4.13 12.49 6.36
CA LEU A 30 3.46 11.19 6.51
C LEU A 30 4.44 10.05 6.83
N THR A 31 3.99 9.19 7.74
CA THR A 31 4.59 7.87 7.95
C THR A 31 4.16 6.90 6.84
N LEU A 32 4.92 5.83 6.61
CA LEU A 32 4.56 4.77 5.67
C LEU A 32 3.14 4.22 5.93
N THR A 33 2.77 4.03 7.20
CA THR A 33 1.43 3.54 7.58
C THR A 33 0.32 4.52 7.18
N GLN A 34 0.52 5.82 7.37
CA GLN A 34 -0.44 6.84 6.95
C GLN A 34 -0.55 6.89 5.43
N PHE A 35 0.58 6.83 4.71
CA PHE A 35 0.54 6.76 3.25
C PHE A 35 -0.19 5.51 2.75
N ARG A 36 0.07 4.34 3.35
CA ARG A 36 -0.65 3.10 3.02
C ARG A 36 -2.16 3.22 3.26
N ALA A 37 -2.59 3.89 4.34
CA ALA A 37 -4.00 4.15 4.59
C ALA A 37 -4.62 5.07 3.53
N LEU A 38 -3.93 6.15 3.16
CA LEU A 38 -4.36 7.05 2.08
C LEU A 38 -4.49 6.29 0.75
N ARG A 39 -3.50 5.46 0.41
CA ARG A 39 -3.51 4.64 -0.82
C ARG A 39 -4.67 3.65 -0.85
N VAL A 40 -4.96 2.96 0.25
CA VAL A 40 -6.12 2.04 0.32
C VAL A 40 -7.42 2.79 0.05
N VAL A 41 -7.60 3.98 0.63
CA VAL A 41 -8.79 4.80 0.41
C VAL A 41 -8.82 5.36 -1.02
N ALA A 42 -7.67 5.70 -1.61
CA ALA A 42 -7.60 6.18 -2.99
C ALA A 42 -7.93 5.09 -4.02
N ASP A 43 -7.44 3.87 -3.80
CA ASP A 43 -7.69 2.73 -4.67
C ASP A 43 -9.14 2.21 -4.54
N ARG A 44 -9.79 2.43 -3.38
CA ARG A 44 -11.13 1.94 -3.06
C ARG A 44 -11.90 3.02 -2.33
N THR A 45 -12.68 3.81 -3.07
CA THR A 45 -13.50 4.89 -2.52
C THR A 45 -14.97 4.77 -2.98
N PRO A 46 -15.94 5.05 -2.10
CA PRO A 46 -15.80 5.26 -0.66
C PRO A 46 -15.54 3.94 0.10
N VAL A 47 -14.83 3.99 1.22
CA VAL A 47 -14.50 2.80 2.05
C VAL A 47 -14.67 3.06 3.53
N THR A 48 -15.09 2.04 4.30
CA THR A 48 -15.24 2.16 5.75
C THR A 48 -13.89 2.08 6.47
N MET A 49 -13.77 2.73 7.63
CA MET A 49 -12.60 2.59 8.52
C MET A 49 -12.27 1.11 8.84
N GLY A 50 -13.30 0.29 9.07
CA GLY A 50 -13.12 -1.14 9.34
C GLY A 50 -12.51 -1.88 8.16
N LYS A 51 -12.90 -1.51 6.93
CA LYS A 51 -12.31 -2.11 5.74
C LYS A 51 -10.87 -1.66 5.51
N VAL A 52 -10.52 -0.41 5.81
CA VAL A 52 -9.12 0.05 5.82
C VAL A 52 -8.28 -0.75 6.83
N ALA A 53 -8.80 -0.98 8.03
CA ALA A 53 -8.13 -1.80 9.05
C ALA A 53 -7.87 -3.24 8.57
N GLN A 54 -8.86 -3.85 7.92
CA GLN A 54 -8.72 -5.17 7.34
C GLN A 54 -7.64 -5.22 6.24
N GLU A 55 -7.64 -4.27 5.29
CA GLU A 55 -6.67 -4.27 4.19
C GLU A 55 -5.24 -3.96 4.65
N LEU A 56 -5.07 -3.19 5.73
CA LEU A 56 -3.75 -2.92 6.30
C LEU A 56 -3.27 -3.99 7.29
N ALA A 57 -4.12 -4.96 7.65
CA ALA A 57 -3.89 -5.91 8.74
C ALA A 57 -3.50 -5.20 10.05
N LEU A 58 -4.15 -4.08 10.34
CA LEU A 58 -3.92 -3.26 11.54
C LEU A 58 -5.15 -3.27 12.45
N ASN A 59 -4.91 -3.10 13.75
CA ASN A 59 -6.02 -2.94 14.69
C ASN A 59 -6.81 -1.63 14.39
N PRO A 60 -8.12 -1.60 14.69
CA PRO A 60 -8.96 -0.44 14.40
C PRO A 60 -8.43 0.87 14.99
N SER A 61 -7.90 0.84 16.21
CA SER A 61 -7.40 2.04 16.90
C SER A 61 -6.24 2.71 16.14
N SER A 62 -5.33 1.91 15.57
CA SER A 62 -4.19 2.39 14.78
C SER A 62 -4.66 3.03 13.48
N VAL A 63 -5.63 2.41 12.80
CA VAL A 63 -6.22 2.97 11.58
C VAL A 63 -6.98 4.24 11.84
N THR A 64 -7.78 4.30 12.92
CA THR A 64 -8.48 5.52 13.30
C THR A 64 -7.52 6.68 13.53
N ARG A 65 -6.40 6.46 14.24
CA ARG A 65 -5.36 7.48 14.45
C ARG A 65 -4.70 7.90 13.13
N ALA A 66 -4.35 6.96 12.26
CA ALA A 66 -3.75 7.25 10.96
C ALA A 66 -4.69 8.08 10.07
N CYS A 67 -5.94 7.63 9.91
CA CYS A 67 -6.94 8.34 9.11
C CYS A 67 -7.34 9.68 9.72
N ALA A 68 -7.38 9.82 11.06
CA ALA A 68 -7.60 11.11 11.71
C ALA A 68 -6.51 12.12 11.34
N ARG A 69 -5.24 11.70 11.33
CA ARG A 69 -4.14 12.55 10.87
C ARG A 69 -4.28 12.93 9.39
N LEU A 70 -4.66 12.00 8.52
CA LEU A 70 -4.87 12.29 7.10
C LEU A 70 -6.02 13.29 6.85
N VAL A 71 -7.10 13.21 7.63
CA VAL A 71 -8.18 14.21 7.58
C VAL A 71 -7.69 15.57 8.08
N ALA A 72 -6.91 15.61 9.15
CA ALA A 72 -6.32 16.85 9.65
C ALA A 72 -5.33 17.51 8.67
N LEU A 73 -4.82 16.74 7.70
CA LEU A 73 -3.96 17.21 6.62
C LEU A 73 -4.73 17.51 5.32
N ASP A 74 -6.06 17.46 5.34
CA ASP A 74 -6.92 17.63 4.17
C ASP A 74 -6.64 16.64 3.03
N LEU A 75 -6.18 15.42 3.36
CA LEU A 75 -5.90 14.36 2.39
C LEU A 75 -7.05 13.36 2.28
N LEU A 76 -7.87 13.25 3.33
CA LEU A 76 -9.07 12.43 3.37
C LEU A 76 -10.25 13.27 3.87
N GLU A 77 -11.44 12.93 3.40
CA GLU A 77 -12.71 13.43 3.93
C GLU A 77 -13.52 12.28 4.54
N LYS A 78 -14.39 12.63 5.49
CA LYS A 78 -15.26 11.70 6.22
C LYS A 78 -16.72 12.02 5.94
N ALA A 79 -17.51 10.98 5.69
CA ALA A 79 -18.96 11.07 5.60
C ALA A 79 -19.63 9.99 6.47
N ALA A 80 -20.82 10.28 6.98
CA ALA A 80 -21.64 9.26 7.62
C ALA A 80 -22.08 8.23 6.56
N ASN A 81 -22.01 6.94 6.90
CA ASN A 81 -22.52 5.91 5.99
C ASN A 81 -24.07 5.96 5.96
N PRO A 82 -24.71 6.22 4.80
CA PRO A 82 -26.18 6.29 4.71
C PRO A 82 -26.87 4.95 4.99
N LEU A 83 -26.16 3.83 4.80
CA LEU A 83 -26.68 2.49 5.06
C LEU A 83 -26.50 2.05 6.51
N ASN A 84 -25.55 2.64 7.24
CA ASN A 84 -25.29 2.34 8.64
C ASN A 84 -24.59 3.51 9.34
N ARG A 85 -25.36 4.35 10.05
CA ARG A 85 -24.82 5.57 10.70
C ARG A 85 -23.75 5.31 11.77
N ARG A 86 -23.55 4.06 12.21
CA ARG A 86 -22.45 3.69 13.12
C ARG A 86 -21.11 3.61 12.41
N GLU A 87 -21.10 3.62 11.08
CA GLU A 87 -19.89 3.58 10.27
C GLU A 87 -19.57 4.93 9.65
N THR A 88 -18.26 5.18 9.49
CA THR A 88 -17.73 6.33 8.76
C THR A 88 -17.13 5.86 7.45
N LEU A 89 -17.57 6.49 6.35
CA LEU A 89 -16.97 6.37 5.03
C LEU A 89 -15.82 7.37 4.88
N LEU A 90 -14.78 6.93 4.20
CA LEU A 90 -13.62 7.71 3.82
C LEU A 90 -13.54 7.81 2.30
N ALA A 91 -13.18 9.00 1.83
CA ALA A 91 -12.81 9.27 0.45
C ALA A 91 -11.55 10.15 0.43
N PRO A 92 -10.70 10.08 -0.60
CA PRO A 92 -9.58 10.99 -0.71
C PRO A 92 -10.06 12.34 -1.29
N THR A 93 -9.51 13.42 -0.76
CA THR A 93 -9.67 14.75 -1.34
C THR A 93 -8.87 14.85 -2.66
N PRO A 94 -9.04 15.90 -3.47
CA PRO A 94 -8.16 16.16 -4.60
C PRO A 94 -6.68 16.21 -4.20
N ALA A 95 -6.35 16.85 -3.07
CA ALA A 95 -4.97 16.91 -2.56
C ALA A 95 -4.44 15.52 -2.17
N GLY A 96 -5.29 14.68 -1.56
CA GLY A 96 -4.98 13.29 -1.25
C GLY A 96 -4.63 12.45 -2.50
N ARG A 97 -5.43 12.58 -3.56
CA ARG A 97 -5.17 11.88 -4.85
C ARG A 97 -3.87 12.35 -5.48
N GLN A 98 -3.65 13.65 -5.55
CA GLN A 98 -2.41 14.21 -6.09
C GLN A 98 -1.17 13.76 -5.31
N LEU A 99 -1.28 13.60 -3.98
CA LEU A 99 -0.18 13.09 -3.18
C LEU A 99 0.17 11.64 -3.54
N VAL A 100 -0.83 10.78 -3.74
CA VAL A 100 -0.62 9.39 -4.18
C VAL A 100 0.05 9.36 -5.55
N GLU A 101 -0.42 10.17 -6.49
CA GLU A 101 0.16 10.28 -7.84
C GLU A 101 1.63 10.74 -7.81
N ARG A 102 1.96 11.74 -6.97
CA ARG A 102 3.35 12.19 -6.79
C ARG A 102 4.25 11.09 -6.24
N VAL A 103 3.80 10.36 -5.22
CA VAL A 103 4.60 9.24 -4.67
C VAL A 103 4.78 8.13 -5.71
N ASP A 104 3.75 7.83 -6.51
CA ASP A 104 3.87 6.85 -7.59
C ASP A 104 4.80 7.32 -8.72
N HIS A 105 4.83 8.62 -9.02
CA HIS A 105 5.78 9.21 -9.94
C HIS A 105 7.22 9.07 -9.44
N ASP A 106 7.49 9.47 -8.20
CA ASP A 106 8.83 9.39 -7.60
C ASP A 106 9.29 7.94 -7.50
N ARG A 107 8.38 7.02 -7.13
CA ARG A 107 8.68 5.59 -7.09
C ARG A 107 8.98 5.01 -8.47
N ARG A 108 8.31 5.47 -9.51
CA ARG A 108 8.64 5.11 -10.89
C ARG A 108 10.06 5.55 -11.25
N GLN A 109 10.44 6.78 -10.90
CA GLN A 109 11.79 7.28 -11.16
C GLN A 109 12.87 6.45 -10.45
N VAL A 110 12.66 6.15 -9.16
CA VAL A 110 13.59 5.31 -8.38
C VAL A 110 13.69 3.90 -8.98
N LEU A 111 12.56 3.26 -9.30
CA LEU A 111 12.57 1.93 -9.91
C LEU A 111 13.24 1.93 -11.29
N THR A 112 13.02 2.96 -12.11
CA THR A 112 13.72 3.11 -13.40
C THR A 112 15.23 3.21 -13.20
N ALA A 113 15.70 3.96 -12.20
CA ALA A 113 17.12 4.07 -11.90
C ALA A 113 17.70 2.72 -11.42
N VAL A 114 17.01 2.02 -10.51
CA VAL A 114 17.43 0.69 -10.02
C VAL A 114 17.52 -0.32 -11.15
N LEU A 115 16.47 -0.43 -11.98
CA LEU A 115 16.44 -1.39 -13.09
C LEU A 115 17.49 -1.10 -14.17
N ARG A 116 17.95 0.15 -14.30
CA ARG A 116 19.05 0.52 -15.21
C ARG A 116 20.40 -0.06 -14.83
N HIS A 117 20.59 -0.49 -13.59
CA HIS A 117 21.80 -1.20 -13.15
C HIS A 117 21.83 -2.67 -13.59
N LEU A 118 20.73 -3.19 -14.12
CA LEU A 118 20.67 -4.52 -14.74
C LEU A 118 20.88 -4.39 -16.25
N ASP A 119 21.59 -5.35 -16.83
CA ASP A 119 21.60 -5.56 -18.28
C ASP A 119 20.18 -5.93 -18.79
N ALA A 120 20.01 -5.95 -20.11
CA ALA A 120 18.70 -6.13 -20.72
C ALA A 120 18.06 -7.49 -20.36
N ASP A 121 18.83 -8.57 -20.44
CA ASP A 121 18.34 -9.93 -20.20
C ASP A 121 17.95 -10.13 -18.72
N ALA A 122 18.80 -9.67 -17.79
CA ALA A 122 18.52 -9.72 -16.36
C ALA A 122 17.31 -8.85 -15.99
N ARG A 123 17.15 -7.68 -16.63
CA ARG A 123 16.00 -6.80 -16.41
C ARG A 123 14.70 -7.45 -16.85
N ASP A 124 14.67 -8.05 -18.04
CA ASP A 124 13.47 -8.71 -18.57
C ASP A 124 13.09 -9.93 -17.71
N ALA A 125 14.07 -10.72 -17.29
CA ALA A 125 13.87 -11.84 -16.38
C ALA A 125 13.32 -11.38 -15.01
N ALA A 126 13.86 -10.29 -14.46
CA ALA A 126 13.40 -9.71 -13.20
C ALA A 126 11.95 -9.22 -13.31
N ILE A 127 11.60 -8.48 -14.36
CA ILE A 127 10.24 -7.98 -14.59
C ILE A 127 9.25 -9.14 -14.72
N ALA A 128 9.57 -10.15 -15.54
CA ALA A 128 8.72 -11.33 -15.71
C ALA A 128 8.49 -12.05 -14.37
N THR A 129 9.53 -12.17 -13.55
CA THR A 129 9.46 -12.79 -12.23
C THR A 129 8.63 -11.96 -11.26
N PHE A 130 8.81 -10.64 -11.21
CA PHE A 130 8.00 -9.75 -10.35
C PHE A 130 6.52 -9.77 -10.71
N VAL A 131 6.17 -9.86 -12.00
CA VAL A 131 4.77 -10.01 -12.44
C VAL A 131 4.18 -11.32 -11.91
N ARG A 132 4.90 -12.44 -12.06
CA ARG A 132 4.46 -13.75 -11.54
C ARG A 132 4.36 -13.76 -10.01
N PHE A 133 5.34 -13.17 -9.33
CA PHE A 133 5.35 -13.04 -7.87
C PHE A 133 4.15 -12.21 -7.38
N ALA A 134 3.86 -11.07 -8.00
CA ALA A 134 2.72 -10.23 -7.65
C ALA A 134 1.38 -10.97 -7.87
N ALA A 135 1.27 -11.79 -8.92
CA ALA A 135 0.09 -12.65 -9.13
C ALA A 135 -0.04 -13.73 -8.04
N ALA A 136 1.07 -14.36 -7.66
CA ALA A 136 1.10 -15.37 -6.59
C ALA A 136 0.67 -14.79 -5.23
N VAL A 137 1.13 -13.58 -4.89
CA VAL A 137 0.71 -12.87 -3.66
C VAL A 137 -0.81 -12.63 -3.65
N LYS A 138 -1.39 -12.17 -4.77
CA LYS A 138 -2.84 -11.94 -4.88
C LYS A 138 -3.64 -13.25 -4.72
N ALA A 139 -3.15 -14.35 -5.30
CA ALA A 139 -3.77 -15.66 -5.14
C ALA A 139 -3.73 -16.10 -3.68
N TYR A 140 -2.57 -16.00 -3.02
CA TYR A 140 -2.41 -16.35 -1.61
C TYR A 140 -3.31 -15.52 -0.68
N GLU A 141 -3.46 -14.22 -0.91
CA GLU A 141 -4.38 -13.38 -0.13
C GLU A 141 -5.85 -13.82 -0.31
N THR A 142 -6.23 -14.22 -1.51
CA THR A 142 -7.59 -14.68 -1.83
C THR A 142 -7.88 -16.01 -1.12
N ASP A 143 -6.93 -16.95 -1.19
CA ASP A 143 -7.01 -18.25 -0.54
C ASP A 143 -6.99 -18.10 0.98
N SER A 144 -6.10 -17.29 1.55
CA SER A 144 -6.03 -17.06 2.99
C SER A 144 -7.32 -16.41 3.52
N ARG A 145 -7.91 -15.46 2.79
CA ARG A 145 -9.22 -14.87 3.13
C ARG A 145 -10.37 -15.89 2.97
N SER A 146 -10.26 -16.85 2.05
CA SER A 146 -11.22 -17.95 1.85
C SER A 146 -11.14 -19.00 2.97
N LEU A 147 -9.92 -19.41 3.33
CA LEU A 147 -9.63 -20.36 4.40
C LEU A 147 -10.08 -19.85 5.77
N LEU A 148 -9.97 -18.54 6.02
CA LEU A 148 -10.50 -17.91 7.24
C LEU A 148 -12.03 -17.71 7.24
N ARG A 149 -12.72 -17.92 6.11
CA ARG A 149 -14.18 -17.84 6.00
C ARG A 149 -14.88 -19.20 6.13
N GLY A 150 -14.16 -20.32 6.04
CA GLY A 150 -14.70 -21.67 6.17
C GLY A 150 -14.80 -22.23 7.60
N ALA A 151 -14.54 -21.40 8.62
CA ALA A 151 -14.46 -21.82 10.03
C ALA A 151 -15.57 -21.23 10.93
N ASN A 152 -16.76 -20.99 10.39
CA ASN A 152 -17.96 -20.60 11.15
C ASN A 152 -19.16 -21.48 10.77
#